data_AF-A0A2V7A4N6-F1
#
_entry.id   AF-A0A2V7A4N6-F1
#
_cell.length_a   1.000
_cell.length_b   1.000
_cell.length_c   1.000
_cell.angle_alpha   90.00
_cell.angle_beta   90.00
_cell.angle_gamma   90.00
#
_symmetry.space_group_name_H-M   'P 1'
#
loop_
_entity.id
_entity.type
_entity.pdbx_description
1 polymer ?
#
loop_
_entity_poly.entity_id
_entity_poly.type
_entity_poly.pdbx_seq_one_letter_code
_entity_poly.pdbx_strand_id
1 'polypeptide(L)'
;MDVFHGDWRAPKASRPIVTVDATEDAMKQLLAAFGIPSLDFAIGEAGQEQVMIQVSTAGSFPFPRVVVSGTRVSVRAADLSGHDVQVRVSWSDAL
;
A
#
# COMPACT_ATOMS: atom_id res chain seq x y z
N MET A 1 14.04 -9.92 -6.80
CA MET A 1 13.08 -10.14 -5.71
C MET A 1 12.33 -8.84 -5.55
N ASP A 2 11.01 -8.86 -5.64
CA ASP A 2 10.23 -7.65 -5.42
C ASP A 2 10.21 -7.38 -3.93
N VAL A 3 10.78 -6.24 -3.54
CA VAL A 3 10.93 -5.86 -2.14
C VAL A 3 9.60 -5.27 -1.66
N PHE A 4 9.14 -5.73 -0.49
CA PHE A 4 8.00 -5.16 0.19
C PHE A 4 8.49 -4.08 1.16
N HIS A 5 7.94 -2.88 1.03
CA HIS A 5 8.21 -1.75 1.90
C HIS A 5 7.05 -1.51 2.87
N GLY A 6 7.37 -0.99 4.05
CA GLY A 6 6.40 -0.70 5.10
C GLY A 6 6.13 -1.86 6.07
N ASP A 7 5.85 -1.49 7.32
CA ASP A 7 5.43 -2.40 8.40
C ASP A 7 4.28 -1.75 9.20
N TRP A 8 3.18 -1.47 8.51
CA TRP A 8 1.99 -0.92 9.15
C TRP A 8 1.13 -2.06 9.69
N ARG A 9 0.87 -2.06 10.99
CA ARG A 9 0.08 -3.10 11.66
C ARG A 9 -1.26 -2.56 12.14
N ALA A 10 -2.31 -3.34 11.92
CA ALA A 10 -3.65 -3.00 12.38
C ALA A 10 -3.68 -2.93 13.90
N PRO A 11 -4.13 -1.82 14.52
CA PRO A 11 -4.16 -1.72 15.98
C PRO A 11 -5.26 -2.60 16.61
N LYS A 12 -6.36 -2.79 15.89
CA LYS A 12 -7.54 -3.59 16.30
C LYS A 12 -8.15 -4.25 15.05
N ALA A 13 -9.29 -4.92 15.21
CA ALA A 13 -10.10 -5.27 14.06
C ALA A 13 -10.56 -3.98 13.35
N SER A 14 -10.02 -3.72 12.16
CA SER A 14 -10.20 -2.45 11.45
C SER A 14 -10.11 -2.64 9.95
N ARG A 15 -10.60 -1.66 9.19
CA ARG A 15 -10.43 -1.63 7.73
C ARG A 15 -9.29 -0.65 7.38
N PRO A 16 -8.14 -1.14 6.89
CA PRO A 16 -7.06 -0.25 6.48
C PRO A 16 -7.49 0.62 5.30
N ILE A 17 -7.00 1.85 5.28
CA ILE A 17 -7.11 2.80 4.19
C ILE A 17 -5.70 3.23 3.81
N VAL A 18 -5.32 2.92 2.58
CA VAL A 18 -4.04 3.35 2.00
C VAL A 18 -4.25 4.70 1.35
N THR A 19 -3.43 5.67 1.72
CA THR A 19 -3.38 6.97 1.05
C THR A 19 -2.06 7.08 0.30
N VAL A 20 -2.15 7.29 -1.01
CA VAL A 20 -1.04 7.62 -1.89
C VAL A 20 -1.12 9.12 -2.15
N ASP A 21 -0.19 9.86 -1.57
CA ASP A 21 -0.07 11.31 -1.70
C ASP A 21 1.04 11.62 -2.71
N ALA A 22 0.62 12.09 -3.88
CA ALA A 22 1.47 12.36 -5.03
C ALA A 22 0.70 13.21 -6.06
N THR A 23 1.43 13.88 -6.96
CA THR A 23 0.83 14.40 -8.21
C THR A 23 0.65 13.27 -9.23
N GLU A 24 -0.19 13.47 -10.24
CA GLU A 24 -0.32 12.49 -11.34
C GLU A 24 1.01 12.23 -12.05
N ASP A 25 1.82 13.27 -12.26
CA ASP A 25 3.11 13.14 -12.94
C ASP A 25 4.12 12.39 -12.09
N ALA A 26 4.16 12.65 -10.77
CA ALA A 26 5.00 11.88 -9.84
C ALA A 26 4.62 10.39 -9.84
N MET A 27 3.32 10.07 -9.87
CA MET A 27 2.85 8.69 -9.99
C MET A 27 3.30 8.05 -11.31
N LYS A 28 3.11 8.72 -12.44
CA LYS A 28 3.55 8.21 -13.76
C LYS A 28 5.06 7.97 -13.80
N GLN A 29 5.84 8.91 -13.26
CA GLN A 29 7.30 8.79 -13.20
C GLN A 29 7.73 7.63 -12.31
N LEU A 30 7.11 7.44 -11.14
CA LEU A 30 7.36 6.29 -10.26
C LEU A 30 7.11 4.97 -11.00
N LEU A 31 5.92 4.80 -11.57
CA LEU A 31 5.52 3.57 -12.26
C LEU A 31 6.45 3.27 -13.44
N ALA A 32 6.81 4.30 -14.22
CA ALA A 32 7.75 4.18 -15.33
C ALA A 32 9.18 3.82 -14.86
N ALA A 33 9.66 4.42 -13.78
CA ALA A 33 10.99 4.16 -13.23
C ALA A 33 11.16 2.70 -12.79
N PHE A 34 10.11 2.09 -12.26
CA PHE A 34 10.09 0.69 -11.86
C PHE A 34 9.62 -0.27 -12.96
N GLY A 35 9.14 0.23 -14.10
CA GLY A 35 8.58 -0.59 -15.17
C GLY A 35 7.34 -1.38 -14.74
N ILE A 36 6.56 -0.87 -13.78
CA ILE A 36 5.37 -1.52 -13.22
C ILE A 36 4.09 -0.76 -13.61
N PRO A 37 2.95 -1.44 -13.81
CA PRO A 37 1.69 -0.78 -14.16
C PRO A 37 0.97 -0.15 -12.95
N SER A 38 1.31 -0.59 -11.73
CA SER A 38 0.67 -0.18 -10.48
C SER A 38 1.54 -0.52 -9.27
N LEU A 39 1.28 0.15 -8.15
CA LEU A 39 1.73 -0.28 -6.83
C LEU A 39 0.78 -1.34 -6.29
N ASP A 40 1.32 -2.47 -5.85
CA ASP A 40 0.53 -3.53 -5.23
C ASP A 40 0.59 -3.40 -3.70
N PHE A 41 -0.57 -3.31 -3.08
CA PHE A 41 -0.72 -3.32 -1.63
C PHE A 41 -1.19 -4.69 -1.15
N ALA A 42 -0.47 -5.20 -0.16
CA ALA A 42 -0.69 -6.55 0.32
C ALA A 42 -1.02 -6.56 1.81
N ILE A 43 -1.83 -7.56 2.19
CA ILE A 43 -2.19 -7.87 3.57
C ILE A 43 -1.56 -9.22 3.92
N GLY A 44 -0.88 -9.29 5.06
CA GLY A 44 -0.32 -10.53 5.59
C GLY A 44 1.17 -10.41 5.93
N GLU A 45 1.72 -11.50 6.46
CA GLU A 45 3.13 -11.59 6.80
C GLU A 45 4.00 -11.92 5.57
N ALA A 46 5.30 -11.67 5.69
CA ALA A 46 6.28 -11.91 4.63
C ALA A 46 6.22 -13.35 4.09
N GLY A 47 5.96 -13.51 2.79
CA GLY A 47 5.82 -14.80 2.12
C GLY A 47 4.43 -15.43 2.20
N GLN A 48 3.47 -14.78 2.85
CA GLN A 48 2.06 -15.20 2.95
C GLN A 48 1.10 -14.06 2.57
N GLU A 49 1.60 -13.00 1.94
CA GLU A 49 0.79 -11.83 1.63
C GLU A 49 -0.24 -12.12 0.55
N GLN A 50 -1.44 -11.59 0.75
CA GLN A 50 -2.49 -11.52 -0.26
C GLN A 50 -2.45 -10.12 -0.87
N VAL A 51 -2.27 -10.02 -2.19
CA VAL A 51 -2.45 -8.76 -2.91
C VAL A 51 -3.93 -8.45 -2.93
N MET A 52 -4.33 -7.32 -2.35
CA MET A 52 -5.76 -7.00 -2.18
C MET A 52 -6.13 -5.65 -2.79
N ILE A 53 -5.16 -4.83 -3.23
CA ILE A 53 -5.41 -3.61 -4.01
C ILE A 53 -4.20 -3.33 -4.93
N GLN A 54 -4.49 -2.95 -6.17
CA GLN A 54 -3.51 -2.38 -7.10
C GLN A 54 -3.85 -0.90 -7.33
N VAL A 55 -2.86 -0.01 -7.21
CA VAL A 55 -3.07 1.44 -7.28
C VAL A 55 -2.13 2.06 -8.29
N SER A 56 -2.67 2.79 -9.26
CA SER A 56 -1.92 3.49 -10.29
C SER A 56 -2.01 5.02 -10.22
N THR A 57 -2.77 5.55 -9.25
CA THR A 57 -3.00 6.99 -9.10
C THR A 57 -2.86 7.43 -7.63
N ALA A 58 -2.71 8.73 -7.41
CA ALA A 58 -2.87 9.31 -6.09
C ALA A 58 -4.33 9.17 -5.61
N GLY A 59 -4.52 9.15 -4.29
CA GLY A 59 -5.85 9.03 -3.68
C GLY A 59 -5.86 8.20 -2.41
N SER A 60 -7.07 7.93 -1.91
CA SER A 60 -7.30 7.07 -0.75
C SER A 60 -8.10 5.85 -1.13
N PHE A 61 -7.60 4.68 -0.74
CA PHE A 61 -8.06 3.38 -1.17
C PHE A 61 -8.34 2.51 0.07
N PRO A 62 -9.61 2.37 0.48
CA PRO A 62 -9.97 1.45 1.56
C PRO A 62 -9.80 0.01 1.08
N PHE A 63 -9.23 -0.85 1.93
CA PHE A 63 -9.21 -2.28 1.66
C PHE A 63 -10.63 -2.86 1.64
N PRO A 64 -10.90 -3.88 0.82
CA PRO A 64 -12.25 -4.43 0.65
C PRO A 64 -12.76 -5.19 1.88
N ARG A 65 -11.88 -5.51 2.85
CA ARG A 65 -12.24 -6.26 4.06
C ARG A 65 -11.64 -5.67 5.33
N VAL A 66 -12.31 -5.95 6.45
CA VAL A 66 -11.73 -5.77 7.79
C VAL A 66 -10.63 -6.80 8.01
N VAL A 67 -9.54 -6.39 8.64
CA VAL A 67 -8.45 -7.26 9.07
C VAL A 67 -8.41 -7.34 10.59
N VAL A 68 -7.92 -8.44 11.15
CA VAL A 68 -7.77 -8.60 12.60
C VAL A 68 -6.61 -7.74 13.13
N SER A 69 -6.60 -7.48 14.44
CA SER A 69 -5.49 -6.80 15.11
C SER A 69 -4.14 -7.47 14.80
N GLY A 70 -3.09 -6.68 14.64
CA GLY A 70 -1.74 -7.13 14.33
C GLY A 70 -1.49 -7.44 12.86
N THR A 71 -2.53 -7.55 12.03
CA THR A 71 -2.39 -7.83 10.60
C THR A 71 -1.53 -6.76 9.93
N ARG A 72 -0.51 -7.21 9.18
CA ARG A 72 0.41 -6.35 8.46
C ARG A 72 -0.15 -5.90 7.12
N VAL A 73 0.11 -4.65 6.77
CA VAL A 73 -0.07 -4.06 5.44
C VAL A 73 1.30 -3.63 4.92
N SER A 74 1.59 -3.94 3.67
CA SER A 74 2.85 -3.63 2.99
C SER A 74 2.59 -3.22 1.54
N VAL A 75 3.57 -2.56 0.91
CA VAL A 75 3.55 -2.17 -0.50
C VAL A 75 4.68 -2.83 -1.26
N ARG A 76 4.42 -3.34 -2.46
CA ARG A 76 5.41 -3.96 -3.35
C ARG A 76 5.82 -2.96 -4.44
N ALA A 77 7.00 -2.38 -4.27
CA ALA A 77 7.68 -1.53 -5.25
C ALA A 77 9.18 -1.61 -4.95
N ALA A 78 10.06 -1.66 -5.96
CA ALA A 78 11.46 -2.03 -5.73
C ALA A 78 12.28 -1.01 -4.92
N ASP A 79 11.76 0.21 -4.74
CA ASP A 79 12.07 1.15 -3.68
C ASP A 79 11.01 2.26 -3.76
N LEU A 80 10.58 2.89 -2.68
CA LEU A 80 9.81 4.14 -2.77
C LEU A 80 10.68 5.36 -2.46
N SER A 81 11.91 5.14 -1.98
CA SER A 81 12.84 6.20 -1.63
C SER A 81 13.29 6.99 -2.86
N GLY A 82 13.40 8.30 -2.71
CA GLY A 82 13.83 9.20 -3.79
C GLY A 82 12.73 9.64 -4.77
N HIS A 83 11.47 9.23 -4.56
CA HIS A 83 10.32 9.68 -5.35
C HIS A 83 9.39 10.59 -4.56
N ASP A 84 8.71 11.51 -5.25
CA ASP A 84 7.72 12.44 -4.67
C ASP A 84 6.37 11.74 -4.38
N VAL A 85 6.40 10.47 -3.99
CA VAL A 85 5.22 9.65 -3.69
C VAL A 85 5.28 9.19 -2.25
N GLN A 86 4.33 9.65 -1.43
CA GLN A 86 4.22 9.24 -0.03
C GLN A 86 3.07 8.26 0.15
N VAL A 87 3.34 7.17 0.86
CA VAL A 87 2.34 6.16 1.21
C VAL A 87 2.09 6.22 2.71
N ARG A 88 0.81 6.33 3.09
CA ARG A 88 0.36 6.28 4.48
C ARG A 88 -0.73 5.22 4.63
N VAL A 89 -0.76 4.58 5.79
CA VAL A 89 -1.84 3.66 6.16
C VAL A 89 -2.56 4.23 7.38
N SER A 90 -3.85 4.43 7.25
CA SER A 90 -4.75 4.76 8.35
C SER A 90 -5.73 3.62 8.58
N TRP A 91 -6.37 3.59 9.73
CA TRP A 91 -7.25 2.50 10.14
C TRP A 91 -8.61 3.09 10.50
N SER A 92 -9.66 2.71 9.76
CA SER A 92 -11.02 3.00 10.20
C SER A 92 -11.50 1.91 11.13
N ASP A 93 -12.37 2.27 12.08
CA ASP A 93 -13.06 1.29 12.89
C ASP A 93 -13.80 0.29 12.00
N ALA A 94 -13.83 -0.98 12.43
CA ALA A 94 -14.69 -1.96 11.79
C ALA A 94 -16.15 -1.51 12.02
N LEU A 95 -16.85 -1.15 10.94
CA LEU A 95 -18.30 -1.06 10.92
C LEU A 95 -18.91 -2.43 11.18
#